data_AF-A0A7W0TDK5-F1
#
_entry.id   AF-A0A7W0TDK5-F1
#
_cell.length_a   1.000
_cell.length_b   1.000
_cell.length_c   1.000
_cell.angle_alpha   90.00
_cell.angle_beta   90.00
_cell.angle_gamma   90.00
#
_symmetry.space_group_name_H-M   'P 1'
#
loop_
_entity.id
_entity.type
_entity.pdbx_description
1 polymer ?
#
loop_
_entity_poly.entity_id
_entity_poly.type
_entity_poly.pdbx_seq_one_letter_code
_entity_poly.pdbx_strand_id
1 'polypeptide(L)'
;MLAVGGSALGSQLLTGADGYTGCLAQNGDLLRFKAGDSPLGPCTGNQVQVHFAGDLESIMAGTGLVGQTQNGVVTLSVAPNYSLPQGCATGKFAKWDGAAWVCGHPDDPAPLP
;
A
#
# COMPACT_ATOMS: atom_id res chain seq x y z
N MET A 1 24.36 34.69 0.92
CA MET A 1 23.11 33.98 1.31
C MET A 1 23.45 32.52 1.47
N LEU A 2 23.38 32.01 2.70
CA LEU A 2 23.47 30.58 3.01
C LEU A 2 22.07 29.98 2.72
N ALA A 3 21.96 28.98 1.87
CA ALA A 3 20.72 28.22 1.72
C ALA A 3 20.87 26.87 2.43
N VAL A 4 20.03 26.68 3.44
CA VAL A 4 19.93 25.49 4.30
C VAL A 4 19.03 24.45 3.62
N GLY A 5 19.52 23.20 3.60
CA GLY A 5 18.78 22.01 4.04
C GLY A 5 17.68 21.42 3.16
N GLY A 6 17.78 20.10 2.94
CA GLY A 6 16.66 19.27 2.50
C GLY A 6 17.06 17.89 2.01
N SER A 7 17.56 17.02 2.91
CA SER A 7 17.67 15.58 2.62
C SER A 7 16.29 14.95 2.76
N ALA A 8 15.70 14.47 1.67
CA ALA A 8 14.51 13.61 1.72
C ALA A 8 14.88 12.23 1.15
N LEU A 9 15.16 11.30 2.06
CA LEU A 9 15.06 9.86 1.79
C LEU A 9 13.61 9.46 2.09
N GLY A 10 12.86 9.12 1.06
CA GLY A 10 11.51 8.56 1.16
C GLY A 10 11.20 7.79 -0.11
N SER A 11 11.09 6.47 0.01
CA SER A 11 10.84 5.54 -1.09
C SER A 11 9.50 5.86 -1.76
N GLN A 12 9.53 6.45 -2.95
CA GLN A 12 8.34 6.68 -3.78
C GLN A 12 7.90 5.36 -4.41
N LEU A 13 6.75 4.84 -3.98
CA LEU A 13 6.06 3.75 -4.65
C LEU A 13 4.83 4.31 -5.37
N LEU A 14 5.08 4.76 -6.62
CA LEU A 14 4.21 4.89 -7.81
C LEU A 14 4.82 6.00 -8.68
N THR A 15 5.67 5.57 -9.59
CA THR A 15 6.50 6.42 -10.43
C THR A 15 5.66 7.14 -11.50
N GLY A 16 5.33 8.41 -11.30
CA GLY A 16 4.87 9.26 -12.42
C GLY A 16 4.25 10.61 -12.06
N ALA A 17 3.22 10.66 -11.21
CA ALA A 17 2.62 11.89 -10.70
C ALA A 17 1.66 11.57 -9.55
N ASP A 18 1.67 12.35 -8.48
CA ASP A 18 0.79 12.23 -7.31
C ASP A 18 -0.70 12.55 -7.61
N GLY A 19 -1.01 12.72 -8.88
CA GLY A 19 -2.33 13.05 -9.40
C GLY A 19 -2.26 13.38 -10.88
N TYR A 20 -3.43 13.54 -11.48
CA TYR A 20 -3.60 14.04 -12.84
C TYR A 20 -4.44 15.29 -12.80
N THR A 21 -4.12 16.25 -13.66
CA THR A 21 -4.88 17.49 -13.75
C THR A 21 -5.40 17.68 -15.16
N GLY A 22 -6.62 18.16 -15.29
CA GLY A 22 -7.23 18.51 -16.57
C GLY A 22 -8.19 19.69 -16.45
N CYS A 23 -8.80 20.04 -17.57
CA CYS A 23 -9.81 21.08 -17.68
C CYS A 23 -11.15 20.45 -18.05
N LEU A 24 -12.13 20.52 -17.16
CA LEU A 24 -13.49 20.05 -17.38
C LEU A 24 -14.30 21.13 -18.10
N ALA A 25 -14.81 20.82 -19.28
CA ALA A 25 -15.73 21.69 -20.03
C ALA A 25 -17.18 21.51 -19.57
N GLN A 26 -18.05 22.51 -19.81
CA GLN A 26 -19.46 22.48 -19.38
C GLN A 26 -20.28 21.34 -20.01
N ASN A 27 -19.83 20.79 -21.14
CA ASN A 27 -20.44 19.64 -21.80
C ASN A 27 -19.98 18.28 -21.22
N GLY A 28 -19.10 18.29 -20.21
CA GLY A 28 -18.56 17.10 -19.56
C GLY A 28 -17.24 16.58 -20.13
N ASP A 29 -16.70 17.20 -21.19
CA ASP A 29 -15.43 16.77 -21.78
C ASP A 29 -14.25 17.13 -20.87
N LEU A 30 -13.33 16.17 -20.71
CA LEU A 30 -12.05 16.38 -20.03
C LEU A 30 -10.96 16.68 -21.05
N LEU A 31 -10.46 17.91 -21.03
CA LEU A 31 -9.46 18.43 -21.96
C LEU A 31 -8.14 18.72 -21.25
N ARG A 32 -7.04 18.78 -22.01
CA ARG A 32 -5.71 19.19 -21.49
C ARG A 32 -5.28 18.37 -20.26
N PHE A 33 -5.65 17.10 -20.24
CA PHE A 33 -5.34 16.18 -19.16
C PHE A 33 -3.87 15.77 -19.23
N LYS A 34 -3.15 15.87 -18.11
CA LYS A 34 -1.80 15.32 -17.97
C LYS A 34 -1.54 14.88 -16.54
N ALA A 35 -0.45 14.11 -16.37
CA ALA A 35 0.08 13.81 -15.05
C ALA A 35 0.66 15.07 -14.39
N GLY A 36 0.45 15.23 -13.09
CA GLY A 36 0.95 16.33 -12.25
C GLY A 36 -0.12 17.37 -11.88
N ASP A 37 0.29 18.40 -11.14
CA ASP A 37 -0.62 19.39 -10.50
C ASP A 37 -1.16 20.48 -11.44
N SER A 38 -0.80 20.44 -12.72
CA SER A 38 -1.22 21.42 -13.72
C SER A 38 -1.75 20.72 -14.95
N PRO A 39 -2.71 21.31 -15.67
CA PRO A 39 -3.13 20.75 -16.95
C PRO A 39 -2.05 20.94 -18.03
N LEU A 40 -2.22 20.27 -19.17
CA LEU A 40 -1.32 20.33 -20.33
C LEU A 40 -1.21 21.76 -20.91
N GLY A 41 -2.20 22.60 -20.65
CA GLY A 41 -2.19 24.04 -20.88
C GLY A 41 -3.27 24.71 -20.02
N PRO A 42 -3.27 26.05 -19.91
CA PRO A 42 -4.26 26.76 -19.10
C PRO A 42 -5.68 26.42 -19.55
N CYS A 43 -6.61 26.29 -18.60
CA CYS A 43 -8.02 26.18 -18.90
C CYS A 43 -8.52 27.48 -19.54
N THR A 44 -9.39 27.38 -20.55
CA THR A 44 -9.83 28.53 -21.35
C THR A 44 -11.34 28.54 -21.50
N GLY A 45 -11.93 29.73 -21.65
CA GLY A 45 -13.38 29.87 -21.71
C GLY A 45 -14.02 29.42 -20.39
N ASN A 46 -15.16 28.74 -20.46
CA ASN A 46 -15.90 28.30 -19.27
C ASN A 46 -15.44 26.93 -18.73
N GLN A 47 -14.15 26.63 -18.82
CA GLN A 47 -13.58 25.37 -18.32
C GLN A 47 -13.11 25.52 -16.86
N VAL A 48 -13.26 24.45 -16.08
CA VAL A 48 -12.80 24.37 -14.69
C VAL A 48 -11.61 23.44 -14.58
N GLN A 49 -10.55 23.86 -13.88
CA GLN A 49 -9.44 22.96 -13.57
C GLN A 49 -9.90 21.91 -12.56
N VAL A 50 -9.63 20.64 -12.85
CA VAL A 50 -9.95 19.49 -12.00
C VAL A 50 -8.68 18.69 -11.72
N HIS A 51 -8.52 18.26 -10.49
CA HIS A 51 -7.43 17.41 -10.03
C HIS A 51 -8.00 16.03 -9.68
N PHE A 52 -7.38 14.99 -10.22
CA PHE A 52 -7.69 13.59 -10.00
C PHE A 52 -6.50 12.98 -9.28
N ALA A 53 -6.58 12.96 -7.95
CA ALA A 53 -5.80 12.04 -7.15
C ALA A 53 -6.72 10.90 -6.76
N GLY A 54 -6.21 9.68 -6.87
CA GLY A 54 -6.90 8.49 -6.42
C GLY A 54 -5.89 7.55 -5.84
N ASP A 55 -5.79 7.52 -4.52
CA ASP A 55 -5.12 6.48 -3.79
C ASP A 55 -6.15 5.58 -3.10
N LEU A 56 -5.72 4.38 -2.70
CA LEU A 56 -6.56 3.49 -1.90
C LEU A 56 -6.70 4.10 -0.50
N GLU A 57 -7.80 4.79 -0.22
CA GLU A 57 -8.02 5.45 1.08
C GLU A 57 -8.09 4.47 2.26
N SER A 58 -8.71 3.30 2.06
CA SER A 58 -8.79 2.29 3.10
C SER A 58 -9.01 0.89 2.55
N ILE A 59 -8.58 -0.11 3.33
CA ILE A 59 -8.93 -1.51 3.14
C ILE A 59 -9.52 -2.03 4.43
N MET A 60 -10.70 -2.64 4.31
CA MET A 60 -11.31 -3.41 5.38
C MET A 60 -10.76 -4.84 5.32
N ALA A 61 -9.77 -5.13 6.17
CA ALA A 61 -9.26 -6.47 6.31
C ALA A 61 -10.30 -7.35 7.04
N GLY A 62 -10.61 -8.50 6.45
CA GLY A 62 -11.44 -9.51 7.09
C GLY A 62 -10.70 -10.27 8.19
N THR A 63 -11.38 -11.24 8.80
CA THR A 63 -10.80 -12.13 9.81
C THR A 63 -9.50 -12.77 9.32
N GLY A 64 -8.45 -12.69 10.14
CA GLY A 64 -7.14 -13.28 9.84
C GLY A 64 -6.17 -12.39 9.10
N LEU A 65 -6.58 -11.17 8.73
CA LEU A 65 -5.72 -10.20 8.06
C LEU A 65 -5.67 -8.90 8.86
N VAL A 66 -4.55 -8.20 8.71
CA VAL A 66 -4.39 -6.81 9.13
C VAL A 66 -4.00 -5.99 7.91
N GLY A 67 -4.80 -4.97 7.61
CA GLY A 67 -4.55 -4.01 6.55
C GLY A 67 -4.11 -2.69 7.15
N GLN A 68 -3.13 -2.05 6.53
CA GLN A 68 -2.73 -0.67 6.84
C GLN A 68 -2.53 0.08 5.53
N THR A 69 -3.01 1.31 5.50
CA THR A 69 -2.79 2.25 4.40
C THR A 69 -1.90 3.38 4.93
N GLN A 70 -0.85 3.69 4.20
CA GLN A 70 0.00 4.85 4.47
C GLN A 70 0.36 5.53 3.15
N ASN A 71 -0.05 6.79 2.99
CA ASN A 71 0.24 7.62 1.80
C ASN A 71 -0.10 6.89 0.48
N GLY A 72 -1.29 6.31 0.40
CA GLY A 72 -1.76 5.58 -0.78
C GLY A 72 -1.12 4.21 -1.03
N VAL A 73 -0.13 3.82 -0.22
CA VAL A 73 0.42 2.46 -0.24
C VAL A 73 -0.36 1.60 0.74
N VAL A 74 -0.79 0.45 0.23
CA VAL A 74 -1.45 -0.58 1.01
C VAL A 74 -0.43 -1.63 1.41
N THR A 75 -0.37 -1.94 2.71
CA THR A 75 0.27 -3.15 3.21
C THR A 75 -0.78 -4.07 3.81
N LEU A 76 -0.79 -5.31 3.35
CA LEU A 76 -1.61 -6.38 3.91
C LEU A 76 -0.71 -7.42 4.56
N SER A 77 -1.09 -7.90 5.74
CA SER A 77 -0.35 -8.95 6.44
C SER A 77 -1.32 -9.92 7.11
N VAL A 78 -0.83 -11.13 7.39
CA VAL A 78 -1.57 -12.10 8.20
C VAL A 78 -1.59 -11.59 9.65
N ALA A 79 -2.76 -11.63 10.28
CA ALA A 79 -2.90 -11.27 11.69
C ALA A 79 -2.10 -12.24 12.58
N PRO A 80 -1.45 -11.78 13.68
CA PRO A 80 -0.56 -12.62 14.48
C PRO A 80 -1.18 -13.94 14.96
N ASN A 81 -2.46 -13.92 15.37
CA ASN A 81 -3.18 -15.10 15.85
C ASN A 81 -3.53 -16.11 14.75
N TYR A 82 -3.34 -15.75 13.48
CA TYR A 82 -3.63 -16.57 12.31
C TYR A 82 -2.36 -16.97 11.56
N SER A 83 -1.19 -16.57 12.08
CA SER A 83 0.10 -16.87 11.49
C SER A 83 0.75 -18.08 12.17
N LEU A 84 1.28 -18.99 11.37
CA LEU A 84 2.18 -20.03 11.85
C LEU A 84 3.54 -19.42 12.24
N PRO A 85 4.35 -20.08 13.09
CA PRO A 85 5.72 -19.65 13.36
C PRO A 85 6.53 -19.46 12.06
N GLN A 86 6.90 -18.20 11.74
CA GLN A 86 7.60 -17.84 10.49
C GLN A 86 9.13 -17.91 10.59
N GLY A 87 9.67 -17.99 11.82
CA GLY A 87 11.11 -17.84 12.11
C GLY A 87 11.79 -19.13 12.56
N CYS A 88 11.37 -20.29 12.07
CA CYS A 88 11.97 -21.55 12.49
C CYS A 88 13.43 -21.65 12.03
N ALA A 89 14.31 -22.11 12.93
CA ALA A 89 15.71 -22.37 12.61
C ALA A 89 15.86 -23.41 11.48
N THR A 90 17.00 -23.42 10.80
CA THR A 90 17.29 -24.38 9.72
C THR A 90 16.99 -25.81 10.15
N GLY A 91 16.21 -26.53 9.34
CA GLY A 91 15.78 -27.90 9.63
C GLY A 91 14.59 -28.02 10.58
N LYS A 92 13.99 -26.91 11.04
CA LYS A 92 12.73 -26.89 11.79
C LYS A 92 11.61 -26.28 10.95
N PHE A 93 10.37 -26.63 11.29
CA PHE A 93 9.18 -26.12 10.64
C PHE A 93 8.01 -26.00 11.63
N ALA A 94 6.97 -25.27 11.24
CA ALA A 94 5.76 -25.16 12.04
C ALA A 94 5.09 -26.53 12.20
N LYS A 95 5.00 -27.01 13.44
CA LYS A 95 4.44 -28.30 13.83
C LYS A 95 3.46 -28.10 14.99
N TRP A 96 2.35 -28.84 14.95
CA TRP A 96 1.38 -28.85 16.05
C TRP A 96 1.91 -29.73 17.19
N ASP A 97 1.97 -29.19 18.41
CA ASP A 97 2.45 -29.90 19.60
C ASP A 97 1.33 -30.47 20.49
N GLY A 98 0.07 -30.34 20.06
CA GLY A 98 -1.11 -30.73 20.85
C GLY A 98 -1.87 -29.54 21.43
N ALA A 99 -1.24 -28.37 21.53
CA ALA A 99 -1.84 -27.17 22.10
C ALA A 99 -1.58 -25.90 21.28
N ALA A 100 -0.45 -25.80 20.59
CA ALA A 100 -0.06 -24.66 19.79
C ALA A 100 0.76 -25.07 18.55
N TRP A 101 0.86 -24.15 17.59
CA TRP A 101 1.82 -24.25 16.50
C TRP A 101 3.19 -23.76 16.99
N VAL A 102 4.19 -24.63 16.94
CA VAL A 102 5.57 -24.36 17.39
C VAL A 102 6.58 -24.74 16.31
N CYS A 103 7.83 -24.32 16.45
CA CYS A 103 8.91 -24.79 15.56
C CYS A 103 9.43 -26.15 16.04
N GLY A 104 9.07 -27.22 15.34
CA GLY A 104 9.49 -28.60 15.63
C GLY A 104 10.40 -29.19 14.56
N HIS A 105 11.03 -30.33 14.88
CA HIS A 105 11.79 -31.16 13.95
C HIS A 105 10.88 -32.20 13.26
N PRO A 106 11.26 -32.70 12.07
CA PRO A 106 10.47 -33.72 11.36
C PRO A 106 10.27 -34.99 12.18
N ASP A 107 11.30 -35.38 12.90
CA ASP A 107 11.43 -36.60 13.68
C ASP A 107 10.88 -36.49 15.11
N ASP A 108 10.38 -35.30 15.52
CA ASP A 108 9.65 -35.19 16.78
C ASP A 108 8.41 -36.09 16.77
N PRO A 109 8.12 -36.82 17.86
CA PRO A 109 6.91 -37.65 17.93
C PRO A 109 5.65 -36.79 17.81
N ALA A 110 4.62 -37.32 17.16
CA ALA A 110 3.33 -36.66 17.09
C ALA A 110 2.71 -36.55 18.49
N PRO A 111 1.95 -35.47 18.79
CA PRO A 111 1.23 -35.35 20.04
C PRO A 111 0.28 -36.54 20.22
N LEU A 112 0.27 -37.14 21.41
CA LEU A 112 -0.70 -38.19 21.74
C LEU A 112 -2.10 -37.55 21.90
N PRO A 113 -3.16 -38.20 21.40
CA PRO A 113 -4.54 -37.69 21.46
C PRO A 113 -5.09 -37.64 22.89
#